data_AF-A0A482UD04-F1
#
_entry.id   AF-A0A482UD04-F1
#
_cell.length_a   1.000
_cell.length_b   1.000
_cell.length_c   1.000
_cell.angle_alpha   90.00
_cell.angle_beta   90.00
_cell.angle_gamma   90.00
#
_symmetry.space_group_name_H-M   'P 1'
#
loop_
_entity.id
_entity.type
_entity.pdbx_description
1 polymer ?
#
loop_
_entity_poly.entity_id
_entity_poly.type
_entity_poly.pdbx_seq_one_letter_code
_entity_poly.pdbx_strand_id
1 'polypeptide(L)'
;MDGREFVWAHFKLNAEQRLRGFNFFVVLAIFADGGVLAALQQGFSPGLLILLGAFTVLLAQVFWLVDARSRQLLELTIVALKEMEADYPESYRLFAADALGQSRVISYTFAIRALLLAQMGFGLGVLAYGLYQW
;
A
#
# COMPACT_ATOMS: atom_id res chain seq x y z
N MET A 1 -27.41 -12.71 11.55
CA MET A 1 -26.10 -12.25 12.06
C MET A 1 -26.33 -10.94 12.78
N ASP A 2 -25.77 -10.79 13.98
CA ASP A 2 -25.84 -9.52 14.71
C ASP A 2 -25.11 -8.45 13.89
N GLY A 3 -25.68 -7.25 13.73
CA GLY A 3 -25.11 -6.19 12.89
C GLY A 3 -23.68 -5.84 13.30
N ARG A 4 -23.36 -6.04 14.59
CA ARG A 4 -22.02 -5.83 15.13
C ARG A 4 -20.96 -6.82 14.67
N GLU A 5 -21.35 -8.08 14.57
CA GLU A 5 -20.49 -9.14 14.08
C GLU A 5 -20.16 -8.95 12.59
N PHE A 6 -21.13 -8.47 11.81
CA PHE A 6 -20.94 -8.16 10.39
C PHE A 6 -19.92 -7.04 10.17
N VAL A 7 -20.06 -5.92 10.88
CA VAL A 7 -19.13 -4.77 10.77
C VAL A 7 -17.71 -5.17 11.20
N TRP A 8 -17.58 -5.91 12.31
CA TRP A 8 -16.28 -6.40 12.77
C TRP A 8 -15.62 -7.36 11.78
N ALA A 9 -16.39 -8.32 11.23
CA ALA A 9 -15.89 -9.23 10.21
C ALA A 9 -15.42 -8.48 8.96
N HIS A 10 -16.15 -7.45 8.54
CA HIS A 10 -15.79 -6.62 7.41
C HIS A 10 -14.50 -5.81 7.69
N PHE A 11 -14.34 -5.25 8.89
CA PHE A 11 -13.12 -4.54 9.30
C PHE A 11 -11.90 -5.46 9.22
N LYS A 12 -12.00 -6.64 9.86
CA LYS A 12 -10.92 -7.62 9.89
C LYS A 12 -10.53 -8.06 8.48
N LEU A 13 -11.51 -8.38 7.64
CA LEU A 13 -11.27 -8.78 6.26
C LEU A 13 -10.52 -7.68 5.47
N ASN A 14 -10.95 -6.42 5.57
CA ASN A 14 -10.30 -5.31 4.88
C ASN A 14 -8.86 -5.06 5.37
N ALA A 15 -8.63 -5.17 6.69
CA ALA A 15 -7.30 -5.04 7.27
C ALA A 15 -6.35 -6.16 6.79
N GLU A 16 -6.83 -7.40 6.76
CA GLU A 16 -6.07 -8.56 6.26
C GLU A 16 -5.79 -8.45 4.75
N GLN A 17 -6.77 -8.01 3.95
CA GLN A 17 -6.60 -7.78 2.52
C GLN A 17 -5.53 -6.72 2.24
N ARG A 18 -5.51 -5.63 3.01
CA ARG A 18 -4.51 -4.57 2.88
C ARG A 18 -3.10 -5.08 3.13
N LEU A 19 -2.89 -5.83 4.21
CA LEU A 19 -1.58 -6.40 4.55
C LEU A 19 -1.13 -7.42 3.48
N ARG A 20 -2.06 -8.25 2.99
CA ARG A 20 -1.78 -9.21 1.91
C ARG A 20 -1.39 -8.50 0.62
N GLY A 21 -2.09 -7.42 0.25
CA GLY A 21 -1.76 -6.57 -0.89
C GLY A 21 -0.37 -5.97 -0.77
N PHE A 22 -0.01 -5.46 0.41
CA PHE A 22 1.34 -4.95 0.67
C PHE A 22 2.42 -6.03 0.51
N ASN A 23 2.21 -7.24 1.03
CA ASN A 23 3.18 -8.33 0.87
C ASN A 23 3.38 -8.71 -0.60
N PHE A 24 2.31 -8.77 -1.39
CA PHE A 24 2.43 -8.99 -2.84
C PHE A 24 3.20 -7.90 -3.55
N PHE A 25 2.97 -6.63 -3.19
CA PHE A 25 3.73 -5.51 -3.72
C PHE A 25 5.23 -5.68 -3.46
N VAL A 26 5.63 -5.98 -2.22
CA VAL A 26 7.04 -6.13 -1.85
C VAL A 26 7.73 -7.21 -2.67
N VAL A 27 7.09 -8.37 -2.84
CA VAL A 27 7.65 -9.47 -3.64
C VAL A 27 7.82 -9.06 -5.10
N LEU A 28 6.81 -8.43 -5.69
CA LEU A 28 6.87 -7.99 -7.08
C LEU A 28 7.85 -6.82 -7.30
N ALA A 29 8.00 -5.93 -6.32
CA ALA A 29 8.97 -4.85 -6.35
C ALA A 29 10.39 -5.39 -6.35
N ILE A 30 10.73 -6.32 -5.45
CA ILE A 30 12.03 -7.00 -5.42
C ILE A 30 12.32 -7.69 -6.76
N PHE A 31 11.31 -8.35 -7.33
CA PHE A 31 11.44 -9.00 -8.64
C PHE A 31 11.71 -7.98 -9.76
N ALA A 32 10.96 -6.88 -9.80
CA ALA A 32 11.14 -5.81 -10.80
C ALA A 32 12.52 -5.16 -10.66
N ASP A 33 12.95 -4.85 -9.44
CA ASP A 33 14.25 -4.25 -9.15
C ASP A 33 15.39 -5.20 -9.53
N GLY A 34 15.26 -6.49 -9.20
CA GLY A 34 16.20 -7.51 -9.64
C GLY A 34 16.30 -7.61 -11.16
N GLY A 35 15.15 -7.50 -11.85
CA GLY A 35 15.09 -7.44 -13.32
C GLY A 35 15.84 -6.24 -13.89
N VAL A 36 15.65 -5.05 -13.32
CA VAL A 36 16.37 -3.83 -13.71
C VAL A 36 17.88 -3.96 -13.48
N LEU A 37 18.28 -4.42 -12.29
CA LEU A 37 19.70 -4.56 -11.95
C LEU A 37 20.40 -5.58 -12.84
N ALA A 38 19.76 -6.72 -13.12
CA ALA A 38 20.25 -7.70 -14.08
C ALA A 38 20.35 -7.10 -15.50
N ALA A 39 19.34 -6.29 -15.90
CA ALA A 39 19.34 -5.62 -17.19
C ALA A 39 20.54 -4.67 -17.35
N LEU A 40 20.84 -3.91 -16.29
CA LEU A 40 21.99 -3.00 -16.24
C LEU A 40 23.33 -3.74 -16.23
N GLN A 41 23.45 -4.82 -15.45
CA GLN A 41 24.70 -5.59 -15.34
C GLN A 41 25.11 -6.27 -16.63
N GLN A 42 24.15 -6.81 -17.39
CA GLN A 42 24.43 -7.48 -18.66
C GLN A 42 24.50 -6.50 -19.85
N GLY A 43 24.26 -5.20 -19.63
CA GLY A 43 24.30 -4.20 -20.69
C GLY A 43 23.21 -4.40 -21.75
N PHE A 44 22.00 -4.79 -21.33
CA PHE A 44 20.88 -4.95 -22.26
C PHE A 44 20.49 -3.62 -22.92
N SER A 45 19.73 -3.72 -24.01
CA SER A 45 19.36 -2.57 -24.83
C SER A 45 18.60 -1.50 -24.03
N PRO A 46 18.76 -0.21 -24.40
CA PRO A 46 18.05 0.90 -23.75
C PRO A 46 16.53 0.70 -23.74
N GLY A 47 15.98 0.06 -24.78
CA GLY A 47 14.55 -0.25 -24.83
C GLY A 47 14.06 -1.25 -23.79
N LEU A 48 14.90 -2.21 -23.36
CA LEU A 48 14.54 -3.09 -22.24
C LEU A 48 14.49 -2.32 -20.92
N LEU A 49 15.41 -1.38 -20.70
CA LEU A 49 15.42 -0.52 -19.50
C LEU A 49 14.17 0.36 -19.44
N ILE A 50 13.77 0.96 -20.57
CA ILE A 50 12.52 1.73 -20.68
C ILE A 50 11.31 0.86 -20.32
N LEU A 51 11.24 -0.36 -20.87
CA LEU A 51 10.14 -1.28 -20.60
C LEU A 51 10.08 -1.68 -19.12
N LEU A 52 11.22 -2.01 -18.52
CA LEU A 52 11.31 -2.38 -17.10
C LEU A 52 10.98 -1.19 -16.18
N GLY A 53 11.49 0.00 -16.49
CA GLY A 53 11.16 1.22 -15.75
C GLY A 53 9.67 1.54 -15.81
N ALA A 54 9.06 1.46 -17.00
CA ALA A 54 7.62 1.64 -17.18
C ALA A 54 6.80 0.61 -16.42
N PHE A 55 7.22 -0.66 -16.44
CA PHE A 55 6.59 -1.73 -15.67
C PHE A 55 6.65 -1.45 -14.17
N THR A 56 7.80 -1.03 -13.64
CA THR A 56 7.96 -0.69 -12.22
C THR A 56 7.05 0.47 -11.78
N VAL A 57 6.92 1.51 -12.61
CA VAL A 57 6.00 2.63 -12.34
C VAL A 57 4.55 2.17 -12.35
N LEU A 58 4.17 1.39 -13.36
CA LEU A 58 2.81 0.84 -13.47
C LEU A 58 2.47 -0.03 -12.24
N LEU A 59 3.40 -0.86 -11.81
CA LEU A 59 3.24 -1.72 -10.64
C LEU A 59 2.94 -0.89 -9.38
N ALA A 60 3.76 0.12 -9.11
CA ALA A 60 3.54 1.00 -7.97
C ALA A 60 2.20 1.76 -8.08
N GLN A 61 1.79 2.18 -9.28
CA GLN A 61 0.52 2.87 -9.49
C GLN A 61 -0.70 1.98 -9.22
N VAL A 62 -0.66 0.72 -9.66
CA VAL A 62 -1.72 -0.27 -9.40
C VAL A 62 -1.86 -0.53 -7.91
N PHE A 63 -0.74 -0.79 -7.22
CA PHE A 63 -0.78 -1.04 -5.77
C PHE A 63 -1.16 0.20 -4.96
N TRP A 64 -0.83 1.39 -5.43
CA TRP A 64 -1.32 2.63 -4.83
C TRP A 64 -2.85 2.74 -4.89
N LEU A 65 -3.46 2.40 -6.03
CA LEU A 65 -4.92 2.43 -6.19
C LEU A 65 -5.60 1.36 -5.31
N VAL A 66 -5.03 0.17 -5.24
CA VAL A 66 -5.51 -0.91 -4.37
C VAL A 66 -5.45 -0.48 -2.90
N ASP A 67 -4.32 0.05 -2.42
CA ASP A 67 -4.21 0.53 -1.04
C ASP A 67 -5.17 1.69 -0.76
N ALA A 68 -5.38 2.60 -1.73
CA ALA A 68 -6.34 3.69 -1.59
C ALA A 68 -7.78 3.20 -1.36
N ARG A 69 -8.22 2.22 -2.15
CA ARG A 69 -9.56 1.64 -2.00
C ARG A 69 -9.70 0.89 -0.67
N SER A 70 -8.69 0.09 -0.28
CA SER A 70 -8.72 -0.64 0.99
C SER A 70 -8.77 0.31 2.19
N ARG A 71 -8.06 1.44 2.15
CA ARG A 71 -8.13 2.47 3.20
C ARG A 71 -9.52 3.09 3.33
N GLN A 72 -10.15 3.45 2.21
CA GLN A 72 -11.51 4.03 2.22
C GLN A 72 -12.52 3.08 2.88
N LEU A 73 -12.47 1.79 2.56
CA LEU A 73 -13.36 0.79 3.17
C LEU A 73 -13.08 0.60 4.66
N LEU A 74 -11.80 0.63 5.04
CA LEU A 74 -11.39 0.52 6.44
C LEU A 74 -11.86 1.73 7.25
N GLU A 75 -11.74 2.95 6.72
CA GLU A 75 -12.23 4.18 7.36
C GLU A 75 -13.75 4.15 7.58
N LEU A 76 -14.54 3.69 6.59
CA LEU A 76 -15.99 3.52 6.75
C LEU A 76 -16.32 2.55 7.88
N THR A 77 -15.56 1.47 7.99
CA THR A 77 -15.79 0.46 9.02
C THR A 77 -15.38 0.95 10.42
N ILE A 78 -14.30 1.75 10.51
CA ILE A 78 -13.90 2.41 11.77
C ILE A 78 -14.99 3.36 12.27
N VAL A 79 -15.61 4.14 11.38
CA VAL A 79 -16.70 5.07 11.77
C VAL A 79 -17.87 4.28 12.35
N ALA A 80 -18.32 3.22 11.67
CA ALA A 80 -19.39 2.36 12.17
C ALA A 80 -19.01 1.71 13.53
N LEU A 81 -17.79 1.20 13.68
CA LEU A 81 -17.32 0.61 14.93
C LEU A 81 -17.30 1.62 16.08
N LYS A 82 -16.92 2.87 15.84
CA LYS A 82 -16.96 3.95 16.86
C LYS A 82 -18.38 4.26 17.32
N GLU A 83 -19.35 4.29 16.41
CA GLU A 83 -20.77 4.46 16.76
C GLU A 83 -21.27 3.30 17.64
N MET A 84 -20.83 2.08 17.35
CA MET A 84 -21.20 0.90 18.12
C MET A 84 -20.50 0.82 19.49
N GLU A 85 -19.26 1.31 19.59
CA GLU A 85 -18.51 1.44 20.85
C GLU A 85 -19.10 2.51 21.79
N ALA A 86 -19.94 3.42 21.29
CA ALA A 86 -20.55 4.47 22.10
C ALA A 86 -21.41 3.91 23.25
N ASP A 87 -22.04 2.76 23.05
CA ASP A 87 -22.86 2.09 24.08
C ASP A 87 -22.03 1.31 25.11
N TYR A 88 -20.72 1.17 24.89
CA TYR A 88 -19.83 0.45 25.80
C TYR A 88 -19.17 1.38 26.82
N PRO A 89 -18.77 0.86 28.01
CA PRO A 89 -17.96 1.60 28.97
C PRO A 89 -16.64 2.09 28.35
N GLU A 90 -16.10 3.22 28.81
CA GLU A 90 -14.88 3.83 28.25
C GLU A 90 -13.68 2.86 28.15
N SER A 91 -13.58 1.87 29.05
CA SER A 91 -12.54 0.84 29.02
C SER A 91 -12.57 -0.06 27.78
N TYR A 92 -13.68 -0.13 27.06
CA TYR A 92 -13.87 -0.97 25.87
C TYR A 92 -13.89 -0.15 24.57
N ARG A 93 -13.73 1.17 24.63
CA ARG A 93 -13.77 2.07 23.46
C ARG A 93 -12.40 2.20 22.81
N LEU A 94 -11.87 1.10 22.29
CA LEU A 94 -10.50 1.04 21.76
C LEU A 94 -10.32 1.97 20.56
N PHE A 95 -11.30 2.07 19.67
CA PHE A 95 -11.22 2.94 18.48
C PHE A 95 -11.44 4.41 18.83
N ALA A 96 -12.23 4.72 19.87
CA ALA A 96 -12.39 6.08 20.35
C ALA A 96 -11.15 6.58 21.11
N ALA A 97 -10.54 5.71 21.93
CA ALA A 97 -9.29 6.00 22.64
C ALA A 97 -8.12 6.18 21.66
N ASP A 98 -8.03 5.36 20.62
CA ASP A 98 -6.99 5.49 19.59
C ASP A 98 -7.15 6.80 18.79
N ALA A 99 -8.38 7.26 18.57
CA ALA A 99 -8.65 8.55 17.92
C ALA A 99 -8.18 9.77 18.75
N LEU A 100 -8.11 9.64 20.07
CA LEU A 100 -7.66 10.71 20.98
C LEU A 100 -6.14 10.71 21.18
N GLY A 101 -5.46 9.56 21.01
CA GLY A 101 -4.06 9.38 21.38
C GLY A 101 -3.05 9.30 20.23
N GLN A 102 -3.46 9.06 18.98
CA GLN A 102 -2.49 8.64 17.97
C GLN A 102 -1.88 9.80 17.16
N SER A 103 -0.56 9.97 17.28
CA SER A 103 0.23 10.79 16.36
C SER A 103 0.11 10.20 14.95
N ARG A 104 -0.41 10.99 14.02
CA ARG A 104 -0.70 10.64 12.60
C ARG A 104 0.53 10.15 11.81
N VAL A 105 1.72 10.23 12.40
CA VAL A 105 3.03 10.03 11.77
C VAL A 105 3.47 8.56 11.78
N ILE A 106 3.09 7.76 12.79
CA ILE A 106 3.43 6.33 12.87
C ILE A 106 2.23 5.50 12.43
N SER A 107 1.76 5.73 11.20
CA SER A 107 0.72 4.90 10.58
C SER A 107 1.36 3.96 9.58
N TYR A 108 0.94 2.69 9.56
CA TYR A 108 1.24 1.74 8.48
C TYR A 108 1.01 2.35 7.08
N THR A 109 0.06 3.28 6.97
CA THR A 109 -0.19 4.03 5.73
C THR A 109 0.98 4.87 5.27
N PHE A 110 1.72 5.50 6.18
CA PHE A 110 2.89 6.28 5.81
C PHE A 110 3.99 5.39 5.23
N ALA A 111 4.31 4.28 5.90
CA ALA A 111 5.32 3.33 5.44
C ALA A 111 5.00 2.75 4.05
N ILE A 112 3.76 2.30 3.83
CA ILE A 112 3.33 1.77 2.53
C ILE A 112 3.46 2.83 1.43
N ARG A 113 3.03 4.07 1.69
CA ARG A 113 3.11 5.17 0.71
C ARG A 113 4.54 5.58 0.42
N ALA A 114 5.40 5.66 1.44
CA ALA A 114 6.81 5.96 1.27
C ALA A 114 7.48 4.92 0.36
N LEU A 115 7.20 3.64 0.57
CA LEU A 115 7.75 2.57 -0.27
C LEU A 115 7.21 2.62 -1.71
N LEU A 116 5.92 2.87 -1.90
CA LEU A 116 5.34 3.03 -3.24
C LEU A 116 5.95 4.22 -3.99
N LEU A 117 6.15 5.36 -3.32
CA LEU A 117 6.77 6.54 -3.92
C LEU A 117 8.25 6.29 -4.25
N ALA A 118 8.97 5.59 -3.38
CA ALA A 118 10.34 5.17 -3.66
C ALA A 118 10.41 4.26 -4.90
N GLN A 119 9.49 3.30 -5.02
CA GLN A 119 9.40 2.41 -6.18
C GLN A 119 9.05 3.17 -7.47
N MET A 120 8.12 4.12 -7.41
CA MET A 120 7.80 5.00 -8.55
C MET A 120 9.02 5.83 -8.95
N GLY A 121 9.73 6.42 -7.98
CA GLY A 121 10.94 7.21 -8.23
C GLY A 121 12.04 6.38 -8.88
N PHE A 122 12.26 5.15 -8.39
CA PHE A 122 13.19 4.21 -9.00
C PHE A 122 12.79 3.87 -10.45
N GLY A 123 11.55 3.48 -10.68
CA GLY A 123 11.05 3.16 -12.02
C GLY A 123 11.17 4.33 -13.00
N LEU A 124 10.85 5.55 -12.57
CA LEU A 124 11.02 6.78 -13.37
C LEU A 124 12.50 7.06 -13.67
N GLY A 125 13.39 6.85 -12.70
CA GLY A 125 14.83 7.00 -12.88
C GLY A 125 15.39 6.04 -13.93
N VAL A 126 14.95 4.77 -13.89
CA VAL A 126 15.34 3.75 -14.87
C VAL A 126 14.81 4.10 -16.26
N LEU A 127 13.56 4.56 -16.35
CA LEU A 127 12.93 5.03 -17.59
C LEU A 127 13.73 6.18 -18.21
N ALA A 128 14.07 7.20 -17.40
CA ALA A 128 14.83 8.36 -17.84
C ALA A 128 16.25 7.97 -18.30
N TYR A 129 16.89 7.04 -17.57
CA TYR A 129 18.20 6.52 -17.95
C TYR A 129 18.17 5.73 -19.27
N GLY A 130 17.16 4.88 -19.46
CA GLY A 130 16.95 4.17 -20.72
C GLY A 130 16.68 5.11 -21.89
N LEU A 131 15.89 6.17 -21.68
CA LEU A 131 15.65 7.21 -22.69
C LEU A 131 16.89 8.03 -23.03
N TYR A 132 17.78 8.29 -22.07
CA TYR A 132 19.03 9.01 -22.30
C TYR A 132 20.03 8.21 -23.15
N GLN A 133 19.96 6.88 -23.10
CA GLN A 133 20.84 5.99 -23.86
C GLN A 133 20.31 5.57 -25.23
N TRP A 134 19.05 5.86 -25.54
CA TRP A 134 18.43 5.54 -26.83
C TRP A 134 18.78 6.62 -27.85
#